data_AF-A0A973FR01-F1
#
_entry.id   AF-A0A973FR01-F1
#
_cell.length_a   1.000
_cell.length_b   1.000
_cell.length_c   1.000
_cell.angle_alpha   90.00
_cell.angle_beta   90.00
_cell.angle_gamma   90.00
#
_symmetry.space_group_name_H-M   'P 1'
#
loop_
_entity.id
_entity.type
_entity.pdbx_description
1 polymer ?
#
loop_
_entity_poly.entity_id
_entity_poly.type
_entity_poly.pdbx_seq_one_letter_code
_entity_poly.pdbx_strand_id
1 'polypeptide(L)'
;MLALATQLLPVDPIIDHAVARLDAWLETMRGARGYGGPVAHWRQQSLIYTGPGRDWRYEGIIAGYLELWRRSGTRLWLDRARRAGDDLLGGQLADGHFAASAFEANPASAGSPHEAACDVGLLLLARTLRQIRDPAWEVYAGCAEHNLRGHYIARLWDVTTGSFSERGQCSSF
;
A
#
# COMPACT_ATOMS: atom_id res chain seq x y z
N MET A 1 -19.78 12.88 -26.87
CA MET A 1 -19.49 11.92 -25.79
C MET A 1 -20.14 12.44 -24.51
N LEU A 2 -21.18 11.76 -24.03
CA LEU A 2 -21.92 12.17 -22.82
C LEU A 2 -21.00 12.14 -21.60
N ALA A 3 -20.94 13.26 -20.87
CA ALA A 3 -20.45 13.28 -19.51
C ALA A 3 -21.43 12.48 -18.64
N LEU A 4 -20.96 11.40 -18.01
CA LEU A 4 -21.67 10.81 -16.89
C LEU A 4 -21.72 11.87 -15.79
N ALA A 5 -22.88 12.50 -15.62
CA ALA A 5 -23.19 13.26 -14.42
C ALA A 5 -23.04 12.29 -13.25
N THR A 6 -21.95 12.45 -12.50
CA THR A 6 -21.77 11.74 -11.24
C THR A 6 -22.82 12.33 -10.31
N GLN A 7 -23.93 11.62 -10.10
CA GLN A 7 -24.88 11.96 -9.05
C GLN A 7 -24.11 11.94 -7.73
N LEU A 8 -23.81 13.13 -7.20
CA LEU A 8 -23.33 13.29 -5.85
C LEU A 8 -24.46 12.79 -4.95
N LEU A 9 -24.26 11.61 -4.35
CA LEU A 9 -25.15 11.12 -3.30
C LEU A 9 -25.20 12.18 -2.19
N PRO A 10 -26.36 12.36 -1.53
CA PRO A 10 -26.46 13.29 -0.41
C PRO A 10 -25.39 12.93 0.63
N VAL A 11 -24.63 13.94 1.02
CA VAL A 11 -23.57 13.83 2.02
C VAL A 11 -24.23 13.60 3.38
N ASP A 12 -23.83 12.55 4.09
CA ASP A 12 -24.24 12.31 5.48
C ASP A 12 -23.20 12.95 6.42
N PRO A 13 -23.54 14.05 7.12
CA PRO A 13 -22.60 14.75 7.99
C PRO A 13 -22.01 13.87 9.09
N ILE A 14 -22.71 12.81 9.51
CA ILE A 14 -22.21 11.87 10.53
C ILE A 14 -21.09 11.02 9.95
N ILE A 15 -21.25 10.51 8.72
CA ILE A 15 -20.24 9.71 8.05
C ILE A 15 -18.99 10.55 7.77
N ASP A 16 -19.16 11.77 7.27
CA ASP A 16 -18.05 12.68 7.00
C ASP A 16 -17.26 13.00 8.28
N HIS A 17 -17.96 13.27 9.38
CA HIS A 17 -17.32 13.51 10.66
C HIS A 17 -16.56 12.26 11.15
N ALA A 18 -17.14 11.06 11.01
CA ALA A 18 -16.48 9.81 11.38
C ALA A 18 -15.22 9.55 10.53
N VAL A 19 -15.28 9.76 9.22
CA VAL A 19 -14.13 9.64 8.31
C VAL A 19 -13.04 10.64 8.67
N ALA A 20 -13.38 11.89 8.95
CA ALA A 20 -12.41 12.91 9.35
C ALA A 20 -11.72 12.55 10.68
N ARG A 21 -12.45 12.00 11.65
CA ARG A 21 -11.86 11.52 12.91
C ARG A 21 -10.97 10.30 12.72
N LEU A 22 -11.37 9.37 11.85
CA LEU A 22 -10.58 8.19 11.54
C LEU A 22 -9.27 8.58 10.85
N ASP A 23 -9.33 9.51 9.90
CA ASP A 23 -8.15 10.08 9.24
C ASP A 23 -7.23 10.79 10.25
N ALA A 24 -7.79 11.65 11.12
CA ALA A 24 -7.01 12.33 12.14
C ALA A 24 -6.29 11.35 13.07
N TRP A 25 -6.96 10.26 13.47
CA TRP A 25 -6.34 9.18 14.23
C TRP A 25 -5.24 8.46 13.44
N LEU A 26 -5.49 8.09 12.18
CA LEU A 26 -4.51 7.41 11.33
C LEU A 26 -3.23 8.25 11.17
N GLU A 27 -3.36 9.57 11.06
CA GLU A 27 -2.22 10.48 10.98
C GLU A 27 -1.36 10.47 12.25
N THR A 28 -1.92 10.18 13.43
CA THR A 28 -1.14 10.02 14.67
C THR A 28 -0.25 8.77 14.65
N MET A 29 -0.58 7.79 13.79
CA MET A 29 0.18 6.55 13.62
C MET A 29 1.35 6.71 12.64
N ARG A 30 1.48 7.88 12.01
CA ARG A 30 2.50 8.14 11.00
C ARG A 30 3.82 8.59 11.64
N GLY A 31 4.90 7.85 11.38
CA GLY A 31 6.27 8.24 11.70
C GLY A 31 6.98 8.90 10.52
N ALA A 32 8.28 9.21 10.67
CA ALA A 32 9.08 9.85 9.62
C ALA A 32 9.17 9.04 8.31
N ARG A 33 9.09 7.70 8.40
CA ARG A 33 9.27 6.77 7.28
C ARG A 33 8.01 5.99 6.91
N GLY A 34 6.83 6.49 7.31
CA GLY A 34 5.52 5.91 7.00
C GLY A 34 4.70 5.51 8.22
N TYR A 35 3.59 4.80 7.99
CA TYR A 35 2.65 4.37 9.03
C TYR A 35 3.16 3.17 9.81
N GLY A 36 3.18 3.30 11.14
CA GLY A 36 3.59 2.25 12.08
C GLY A 36 2.57 2.06 13.19
N GLY A 37 3.06 1.84 14.40
CA GLY A 37 2.25 1.61 15.60
C GLY A 37 2.24 0.17 16.07
N PRO A 38 1.75 -0.07 17.30
CA PRO A 38 1.65 -1.42 17.86
C PRO A 38 0.71 -2.28 17.03
N VAL A 39 1.22 -3.42 16.57
CA VAL A 39 0.41 -4.49 16.01
C VAL A 39 0.13 -5.49 17.13
N ALA A 40 -1.14 -5.64 17.50
CA ALA A 40 -1.58 -6.62 18.49
C ALA A 40 -2.21 -7.81 17.77
N HIS A 41 -1.55 -8.96 17.83
CA HIS A 41 -2.09 -10.23 17.37
C HIS A 41 -1.63 -11.39 18.24
N TRP A 42 -2.25 -12.55 18.07
CA TRP A 42 -1.95 -13.78 18.83
C TRP A 42 -0.71 -14.55 18.34
N ARG A 43 -0.15 -14.21 17.18
CA ARG A 43 1.00 -14.90 16.55
C ARG A 43 2.31 -14.12 16.72
N GLN A 44 3.44 -14.75 16.39
CA GLN A 44 4.74 -14.12 16.08
C GLN A 44 5.07 -12.84 16.88
N GLN A 45 5.41 -11.74 16.18
CA GLN A 45 5.94 -10.52 16.78
C GLN A 45 4.82 -9.54 17.18
N SER A 46 4.00 -9.96 18.15
CA SER A 46 2.96 -9.10 18.74
C SER A 46 3.55 -8.06 19.69
N LEU A 47 3.27 -6.77 19.45
CA LEU A 47 3.75 -5.64 20.26
C LEU A 47 5.29 -5.49 20.35
N ILE A 48 6.06 -6.25 19.57
CA ILE A 48 7.54 -6.22 19.58
C ILE A 48 8.08 -5.10 18.68
N TYR A 49 7.48 -4.91 17.50
CA TYR A 49 7.87 -3.88 16.55
C TYR A 49 6.72 -2.88 16.34
N THR A 50 7.03 -1.60 16.48
CA THR A 50 6.07 -0.48 16.32
C THR A 50 6.48 0.51 15.25
N GLY A 51 7.57 0.23 14.53
CA GLY A 51 8.02 1.06 13.42
C GLY A 51 7.11 0.91 12.19
N PRO A 52 7.40 1.64 11.10
CA PRO A 52 6.65 1.52 9.87
C PRO A 52 6.73 0.09 9.31
N GLY A 53 5.58 -0.48 8.92
CA GLY A 53 5.56 -1.74 8.19
C GLY A 53 4.89 -1.56 6.84
N ARG A 54 5.64 -1.85 5.78
CA ARG A 54 5.28 -1.68 4.36
C ARG A 54 4.67 -2.97 3.85
N ASP A 55 3.55 -3.31 4.45
CA ASP A 55 2.76 -4.48 4.15
C ASP A 55 1.35 -4.05 3.70
N TRP A 56 0.49 -5.04 3.50
CA TRP A 56 -0.87 -4.93 2.93
C TRP A 56 -1.71 -3.76 3.45
N ARG A 57 -1.43 -3.23 4.66
CA ARG A 57 -2.07 -2.01 5.19
C ARG A 57 -2.02 -0.84 4.20
N TYR A 58 -0.93 -0.70 3.44
CA TYR A 58 -0.79 0.37 2.46
C TYR A 58 -1.78 0.28 1.30
N GLU A 59 -2.24 -0.92 0.94
CA GLU A 59 -3.31 -1.08 -0.05
C GLU A 59 -4.57 -0.32 0.40
N GLY A 60 -5.02 -0.58 1.63
CA GLY A 60 -6.21 0.04 2.20
C GLY A 60 -6.05 1.55 2.39
N ILE A 61 -4.88 2.01 2.83
CA ILE A 61 -4.59 3.44 3.00
C ILE A 61 -4.65 4.17 1.65
N ILE A 62 -3.94 3.65 0.64
CA ILE A 62 -3.91 4.26 -0.68
C ILE A 62 -5.30 4.21 -1.33
N ALA A 63 -5.94 3.05 -1.36
CA ALA A 63 -7.25 2.88 -1.98
C ALA A 63 -8.31 3.76 -1.29
N GLY A 64 -8.30 3.84 0.05
CA GLY A 64 -9.21 4.70 0.82
C GLY A 64 -9.06 6.17 0.47
N TYR A 65 -7.82 6.67 0.43
CA TYR A 65 -7.56 8.07 0.05
C TYR A 65 -7.89 8.36 -1.42
N LEU A 66 -7.65 7.43 -2.34
CA LEU A 66 -8.06 7.57 -3.74
C LEU A 66 -9.58 7.62 -3.89
N GLU A 67 -10.33 6.86 -3.10
CA GLU A 67 -11.80 6.90 -3.10
C GLU A 67 -12.32 8.23 -2.54
N LEU A 68 -11.71 8.76 -1.47
CA LEU A 68 -12.05 10.08 -0.94
C LEU A 68 -11.76 11.19 -1.96
N TRP A 69 -10.62 11.13 -2.66
CA TRP A 69 -10.31 12.03 -3.77
C TRP A 69 -11.38 11.92 -4.87
N ARG A 70 -11.72 10.70 -5.30
CA ARG A 70 -12.70 10.47 -6.38
C ARG A 70 -14.07 11.04 -6.04
N ARG A 71 -14.51 10.94 -4.78
CA ARG A 71 -15.82 11.43 -4.33
C ARG A 71 -15.87 12.94 -4.12
N SER A 72 -14.81 13.51 -3.56
CA SER A 72 -14.83 14.91 -3.11
C SER A 72 -14.12 15.88 -4.06
N GLY A 73 -13.24 15.39 -4.94
CA GLY A 73 -12.32 16.24 -5.70
C GLY A 73 -11.35 17.05 -4.83
N THR A 74 -11.22 16.74 -3.54
CA THR A 74 -10.36 17.50 -2.61
C THR A 74 -8.92 17.00 -2.69
N ARG A 75 -8.02 17.86 -3.16
CA ARG A 75 -6.63 17.50 -3.49
C ARG A 75 -5.83 16.90 -2.32
N LEU A 76 -6.17 17.29 -1.08
CA LEU A 76 -5.61 16.72 0.15
C LEU A 76 -5.60 15.18 0.14
N TRP A 77 -6.68 14.54 -0.31
CA TRP A 77 -6.78 13.08 -0.30
C TRP A 77 -5.83 12.45 -1.32
N LEU A 78 -5.71 13.05 -2.50
CA LEU A 78 -4.74 12.59 -3.50
C LEU A 78 -3.30 12.76 -3.02
N ASP A 79 -3.00 13.88 -2.35
CA ASP A 79 -1.67 14.11 -1.79
C ASP A 79 -1.34 13.10 -0.67
N ARG A 80 -2.33 12.70 0.14
CA ARG A 80 -2.16 11.64 1.14
C ARG A 80 -1.97 10.26 0.53
N ALA A 81 -2.71 9.92 -0.54
CA ALA A 81 -2.49 8.69 -1.29
C ALA A 81 -1.07 8.66 -1.88
N ARG A 82 -0.60 9.77 -2.46
CA ARG A 82 0.78 9.91 -2.97
C ARG A 82 1.81 9.73 -1.89
N ARG A 83 1.63 10.39 -0.75
CA ARG A 83 2.55 10.28 0.40
C ARG A 83 2.66 8.84 0.91
N ALA A 84 1.55 8.09 0.94
CA ALA A 84 1.58 6.67 1.27
C ALA A 84 2.30 5.83 0.19
N GLY A 85 2.13 6.17 -1.10
CA GLY A 85 2.91 5.57 -2.18
C GLY A 85 4.41 5.88 -2.05
N ASP A 86 4.78 7.11 -1.70
CA ASP A 86 6.17 7.54 -1.51
C ASP A 86 6.85 6.79 -0.34
N ASP A 87 6.09 6.46 0.71
CA ASP A 87 6.57 5.64 1.82
C ASP A 87 6.94 4.21 1.36
N LEU A 88 6.20 3.64 0.39
CA LEU A 88 6.53 2.37 -0.25
C LEU A 88 7.76 2.51 -1.15
N LEU A 89 7.81 3.53 -2.02
CA LEU A 89 8.97 3.81 -2.87
C LEU A 89 10.26 3.93 -2.05
N GLY A 90 10.22 4.69 -0.96
CA GLY A 90 11.36 4.88 -0.06
C GLY A 90 11.77 3.63 0.73
N GLY A 91 10.96 2.56 0.70
CA GLY A 91 11.28 1.27 1.30
C GLY A 91 11.58 0.16 0.31
N GLN A 92 11.57 0.42 -0.98
CA GLN A 92 11.85 -0.58 -2.00
C GLN A 92 13.32 -1.05 -1.90
N LEU A 93 13.51 -2.36 -1.94
CA LEU A 93 14.80 -3.04 -1.95
C LEU A 93 15.20 -3.40 -3.38
N ALA A 94 16.50 -3.57 -3.59
CA ALA A 94 17.09 -3.81 -4.93
C ALA A 94 16.53 -5.06 -5.61
N ASP A 95 16.11 -6.06 -4.84
CA ASP A 95 15.62 -7.35 -5.34
C ASP A 95 14.09 -7.44 -5.50
N GLY A 96 13.36 -6.33 -5.33
CA GLY A 96 11.93 -6.28 -5.62
C GLY A 96 11.00 -6.55 -4.42
N HIS A 97 11.43 -6.15 -3.21
CA HIS A 97 10.65 -6.19 -1.96
C HIS A 97 10.56 -4.84 -1.29
N PHE A 98 9.79 -4.76 -0.22
CA PHE A 98 9.85 -3.67 0.73
C PHE A 98 10.54 -4.06 2.03
N ALA A 99 11.22 -3.11 2.65
CA ALA A 99 11.73 -3.26 4.00
C ALA A 99 10.58 -3.29 5.04
N ALA A 100 10.63 -4.24 5.98
CA ALA A 100 9.61 -4.43 7.03
C ALA A 100 8.21 -4.67 6.43
N SER A 101 8.07 -5.70 5.61
CA SER A 101 6.86 -6.01 4.86
C SER A 101 6.21 -7.35 5.21
N ALA A 102 6.76 -8.07 6.19
CA ALA A 102 6.31 -9.39 6.60
C ALA A 102 5.20 -9.39 7.66
N PHE A 103 4.38 -8.32 7.75
CA PHE A 103 3.26 -8.11 8.68
C PHE A 103 3.41 -8.70 10.09
N GLU A 104 3.13 -10.00 10.28
CA GLU A 104 3.25 -10.72 11.56
C GLU A 104 4.70 -10.90 12.06
N ALA A 105 5.68 -10.75 11.18
CA ALA A 105 7.11 -10.89 11.45
C ALA A 105 7.91 -9.59 11.23
N ASN A 106 7.24 -8.45 11.11
CA ASN A 106 7.92 -7.15 10.95
C ASN A 106 8.90 -6.89 12.12
N PRO A 107 10.18 -6.56 11.87
CA PRO A 107 10.67 -5.88 10.66
C PRO A 107 11.24 -6.80 9.56
N ALA A 108 10.95 -8.10 9.56
CA ALA A 108 11.29 -8.96 8.42
C ALA A 108 10.61 -8.47 7.12
N SER A 109 11.17 -8.88 5.98
CA SER A 109 10.72 -8.51 4.63
C SER A 109 10.24 -9.73 3.84
N ALA A 110 9.78 -9.49 2.61
CA ALA A 110 9.38 -10.54 1.67
C ALA A 110 8.16 -11.37 2.10
N GLY A 111 7.24 -10.79 2.87
CA GLY A 111 6.03 -11.50 3.30
C GLY A 111 4.97 -11.52 2.21
N SER A 112 4.72 -12.67 1.60
CA SER A 112 3.54 -12.85 0.74
C SER A 112 2.33 -13.29 1.59
N PRO A 113 1.10 -12.91 1.22
CA PRO A 113 0.71 -12.07 0.08
C PRO A 113 0.80 -10.55 0.35
N HIS A 114 1.39 -10.13 1.47
CA HIS A 114 1.27 -8.76 1.96
C HIS A 114 1.91 -7.70 1.07
N GLU A 115 3.03 -8.03 0.41
CA GLU A 115 3.66 -7.11 -0.54
C GLU A 115 2.89 -6.99 -1.85
N ALA A 116 2.24 -8.07 -2.30
CA ALA A 116 1.43 -8.03 -3.52
C ALA A 116 0.27 -7.03 -3.36
N ALA A 117 -0.30 -6.93 -2.16
CA ALA A 117 -1.28 -5.90 -1.83
C ALA A 117 -0.70 -4.47 -1.88
N CYS A 118 0.56 -4.26 -1.45
CA CYS A 118 1.23 -2.97 -1.60
C CYS A 118 1.37 -2.57 -3.07
N ASP A 119 1.75 -3.53 -3.93
CA ASP A 119 1.86 -3.29 -5.37
C ASP A 119 0.51 -2.99 -6.01
N VAL A 120 -0.57 -3.62 -5.56
CA VAL A 120 -1.94 -3.24 -5.95
C VAL A 120 -2.22 -1.78 -5.58
N GLY A 121 -1.87 -1.35 -4.36
CA GLY A 121 -1.96 0.05 -3.94
C GLY A 121 -1.20 1.01 -4.87
N LEU A 122 0.05 0.68 -5.22
CA LEU A 122 0.87 1.46 -6.15
C LEU A 122 0.25 1.53 -7.55
N LEU A 123 -0.27 0.43 -8.08
CA LEU A 123 -0.92 0.37 -9.39
C LEU A 123 -2.23 1.15 -9.42
N LEU A 124 -3.00 1.13 -8.33
CA LEU A 124 -4.21 1.97 -8.18
C LEU A 124 -3.85 3.45 -8.23
N LEU A 125 -2.82 3.87 -7.48
CA LEU A 125 -2.32 5.25 -7.48
C LEU A 125 -1.81 5.65 -8.86
N ALA A 126 -0.96 4.82 -9.49
CA ALA A 126 -0.45 5.06 -10.83
C ALA A 126 -1.60 5.23 -11.84
N ARG A 127 -2.61 4.35 -11.79
CA ARG A 127 -3.78 4.45 -12.66
C ARG A 127 -4.52 5.77 -12.47
N THR A 128 -4.74 6.20 -11.24
CA THR A 128 -5.40 7.48 -10.95
C THR A 128 -4.58 8.67 -11.46
N LEU A 129 -3.26 8.69 -11.22
CA LEU A 129 -2.38 9.76 -11.70
C LEU A 129 -2.32 9.83 -13.22
N ARG A 130 -2.26 8.67 -13.89
CA ARG A 130 -2.30 8.58 -15.36
C ARG A 130 -3.61 9.12 -15.94
N GLN A 131 -4.75 8.84 -15.30
CA GLN A 131 -6.06 9.34 -15.74
C GLN A 131 -6.14 10.87 -15.71
N ILE A 132 -5.50 11.51 -14.72
CA ILE A 132 -5.41 12.97 -14.62
C ILE A 132 -4.19 13.56 -15.35
N ARG A 133 -3.47 12.74 -16.12
CA ARG A 133 -2.27 13.12 -16.90
C ARG A 133 -1.11 13.66 -16.05
N ASP A 134 -1.02 13.25 -14.79
CA ASP A 134 0.12 13.58 -13.93
C ASP A 134 1.26 12.58 -14.21
N PRO A 135 2.43 13.02 -14.74
CA PRO A 135 3.52 12.13 -15.13
C PRO A 135 4.14 11.35 -13.96
N ALA A 136 3.88 11.75 -12.71
CA ALA A 136 4.32 11.01 -11.54
C ALA A 136 3.76 9.57 -11.46
N TRP A 137 2.79 9.21 -12.30
CA TRP A 137 2.29 7.83 -12.37
C TRP A 137 3.39 6.79 -12.67
N GLU A 138 4.41 7.18 -13.45
CA GLU A 138 5.45 6.26 -13.95
C GLU A 138 6.28 5.66 -12.82
N VAL A 139 6.63 6.44 -11.79
CA VAL A 139 7.46 5.94 -10.68
C VAL A 139 6.75 4.88 -9.85
N TYR A 140 5.44 5.04 -9.61
CA TYR A 140 4.66 4.06 -8.86
C TYR A 140 4.41 2.79 -9.67
N ALA A 141 4.10 2.92 -10.97
CA ALA A 141 3.96 1.77 -11.86
C ALA A 141 5.29 1.00 -12.02
N GLY A 142 6.39 1.73 -12.19
CA GLY A 142 7.72 1.15 -12.30
C GLY A 142 8.17 0.42 -11.04
N CYS A 143 7.82 0.93 -9.85
CA CYS A 143 8.08 0.25 -8.59
C CYS A 143 7.35 -1.12 -8.52
N ALA A 144 6.05 -1.13 -8.80
CA ALA A 144 5.26 -2.37 -8.82
C ALA A 144 5.76 -3.37 -9.89
N GLU A 145 6.16 -2.88 -11.07
CA GLU A 145 6.74 -3.72 -12.12
C GLU A 145 8.08 -4.33 -11.69
N HIS A 146 8.95 -3.54 -11.05
CA HIS A 146 10.22 -4.02 -10.52
C HIS A 146 10.02 -5.14 -9.51
N ASN A 147 9.06 -5.01 -8.59
CA ASN A 147 8.74 -6.05 -7.62
C ASN A 147 8.20 -7.32 -8.28
N LEU A 148 7.29 -7.15 -9.25
CA LEU A 148 6.73 -8.25 -10.02
C LEU A 148 7.79 -9.07 -10.74
N ARG A 149 8.72 -8.40 -11.43
CA ARG A 149 9.79 -9.07 -12.18
C ARG A 149 10.87 -9.61 -11.25
N GLY A 150 11.34 -8.77 -10.34
CA GLY A 150 12.49 -9.02 -9.47
C GLY A 150 12.25 -10.11 -8.43
N HIS A 151 11.00 -10.29 -7.99
CA HIS A 151 10.70 -11.31 -7.00
C HIS A 151 9.56 -12.24 -7.31
N TYR A 152 8.36 -11.74 -7.60
CA TYR A 152 7.23 -12.68 -7.76
C TYR A 152 7.56 -13.66 -8.87
N ILE A 153 8.00 -13.16 -10.03
CA ILE A 153 8.38 -14.01 -11.17
C ILE A 153 9.75 -14.65 -10.95
N ALA A 154 10.78 -13.88 -10.59
CA ALA A 154 12.15 -14.41 -10.57
C ALA A 154 12.44 -15.33 -9.36
N ARG A 155 11.70 -15.22 -8.25
CA ARG A 155 11.96 -15.95 -7.00
C ARG A 155 10.82 -16.85 -6.54
N LEU A 156 9.56 -16.41 -6.68
CA LEU A 156 8.43 -17.18 -6.13
C LEU A 156 7.75 -18.08 -7.17
N TRP A 157 7.83 -17.76 -8.46
CA TRP A 157 7.13 -18.53 -9.50
C TRP A 157 7.78 -19.90 -9.73
N ASP A 158 7.04 -20.97 -9.40
CA ASP A 158 7.41 -22.33 -9.74
C ASP A 158 6.72 -22.74 -11.05
N VAL A 159 7.53 -22.90 -12.11
CA VAL A 159 7.05 -23.32 -13.43
C VAL A 159 6.49 -24.75 -13.44
N THR A 160 6.95 -25.60 -12.53
CA THR A 160 6.55 -27.01 -12.43
C THR A 160 5.13 -27.12 -11.90
N THR A 161 4.80 -26.32 -10.89
CA THR A 161 3.46 -26.32 -10.27
C THR A 161 2.55 -25.23 -10.84
N GLY A 162 3.08 -24.29 -11.62
CA GLY A 162 2.32 -23.16 -12.17
C GLY A 162 1.78 -22.24 -11.08
N SER A 163 2.52 -22.06 -9.99
CA SER A 163 2.07 -21.32 -8.81
C SER A 163 3.20 -20.54 -8.16
N PHE A 164 2.87 -19.48 -7.42
CA PHE A 164 3.83 -18.82 -6.53
C PHE A 164 4.02 -19.64 -5.24
N SER A 165 5.26 -19.76 -4.79
CA SER A 165 5.65 -20.55 -3.62
C SER A 165 6.80 -19.87 -2.88
N GLU A 166 6.69 -19.81 -1.55
CA GLU A 166 7.78 -19.37 -0.67
C GLU A 166 8.77 -20.51 -0.35
N ARG A 167 8.52 -21.73 -0.85
CA ARG A 167 9.40 -22.89 -0.64
C ARG A 167 10.78 -22.60 -1.24
N GLY A 168 11.77 -22.39 -0.38
CA GLY A 168 13.14 -22.06 -0.77
C GLY A 168 13.75 -20.91 0.03
N GLN A 169 12.92 -20.06 0.67
CA GLN A 169 13.38 -19.10 1.68
C GLN A 169 13.57 -19.79 3.04
N CYS A 170 14.31 -20.90 3.06
CA CYS A 170 14.78 -21.48 4.31
C CYS A 170 16.13 -20.83 4.64
N SER A 171 16.08 -19.69 5.32
CA SER A 171 16.96 -19.40 6.45
C SER A 171 16.63 -18.02 6.99
N SER A 172 15.97 -17.97 8.15
CA SER A 172 16.39 -17.00 9.16
C SER A 172 16.07 -17.51 10.56
N PHE A 173 17.17 -17.66 11.31
CA PHE A 173 17.37 -17.85 12.76
C PHE A 173 17.09 -19.23 13.35
#